data_AF-A0A0M3R9V6-F1
#
_entry.id   AF-A0A0M3R9V6-F1
#
_cell.length_a   1.000
_cell.length_b   1.000
_cell.length_c   1.000
_cell.angle_alpha   90.00
_cell.angle_beta   90.00
_cell.angle_gamma   90.00
#
_symmetry.space_group_name_H-M   'P 1'
#
loop_
_entity.id
_entity.type
_entity.pdbx_description
1 polymer ?
#
loop_
_entity_poly.entity_id
_entity_poly.type
_entity_poly.pdbx_seq_one_letter_code
_entity_poly.pdbx_strand_id
1 'polypeptide(L)'
;MNVQIVLFDGFDFMDVIGPYEVFMAAKMYSQEVTVEFVSAEGKRHVTSGMNGPGLPSSGKIDLEREGILVIPGVFASVNDNGPNSFIALLKRAMETDLIHFLREALYRTDLIVSPVCGGTLILAMDGLLEGRHAVTHHMGMEFLGATGAIPVHARVVDDGNVVSGGGVTSGLDLALYLVERELGPRIAHAIEQLFEYEQRGTVWKAIGMAPIDSEDSHPESISVLNESVVPTPGKANIEKNRMFDGKWNTIISTPIGKLPVILNITTEDGRIYGTAQQEDEIVEFANPVLHNDQLEWSLSIRKPIRLNLKFSVIVTGSTMSGSAKAGLLPASKLVGNRM
;
A
#
# COMPACT_ATOMS: atom_id res chain seq x y z
N MET A 1 -6.65 26.98 -8.02
CA MET A 1 -6.19 25.62 -7.65
C MET A 1 -4.67 25.51 -7.81
N ASN A 2 -3.94 25.18 -6.74
CA ASN A 2 -2.49 24.94 -6.82
C ASN A 2 -2.21 23.45 -7.06
N VAL A 3 -1.31 23.12 -7.98
CA VAL A 3 -0.89 21.75 -8.25
C VAL A 3 0.61 21.63 -8.02
N GLN A 4 0.97 20.76 -7.08
CA GLN A 4 2.35 20.45 -6.73
C GLN A 4 2.66 19.02 -7.16
N ILE A 5 3.53 18.85 -8.14
CA ILE A 5 3.95 17.52 -8.62
C ILE A 5 5.28 17.19 -7.94
N VAL A 6 5.26 16.15 -7.11
CA VAL A 6 6.39 15.79 -6.26
C VAL A 6 7.45 15.04 -7.06
N LEU A 7 8.70 15.50 -6.97
CA LEU A 7 9.88 14.84 -7.51
C LEU A 7 10.71 14.24 -6.37
N PHE A 8 11.13 12.99 -6.55
CA PHE A 8 12.11 12.31 -5.71
C PHE A 8 12.96 11.36 -6.58
N ASP A 9 14.19 11.06 -6.18
CA ASP A 9 15.10 10.29 -7.05
C ASP A 9 14.53 8.93 -7.46
N GLY A 10 14.54 8.66 -8.77
CA GLY A 10 14.02 7.41 -9.33
C GLY A 10 12.54 7.45 -9.70
N PHE A 11 11.88 8.62 -9.62
CA PHE A 11 10.50 8.79 -10.06
C PHE A 11 10.26 8.27 -11.48
N ASP A 12 9.06 7.78 -11.75
CA ASP A 12 8.62 7.46 -13.10
C ASP A 12 8.32 8.75 -13.87
N PHE A 13 8.99 8.94 -15.01
CA PHE A 13 8.91 10.19 -15.74
C PHE A 13 7.51 10.46 -16.31
N MET A 14 6.80 9.43 -16.76
CA MET A 14 5.45 9.56 -17.31
C MET A 14 4.41 9.87 -16.23
N ASP A 15 4.59 9.33 -15.03
CA ASP A 15 3.76 9.64 -13.87
C ASP A 15 3.85 11.13 -13.47
N VAL A 16 4.94 11.81 -13.82
CA VAL A 16 5.12 13.26 -13.63
C VAL A 16 4.59 14.05 -14.81
N ILE A 17 5.04 13.73 -16.03
CA ILE A 17 4.75 14.58 -17.19
C ILE A 17 3.31 14.45 -17.70
N GLY A 18 2.67 13.29 -17.55
CA GLY A 18 1.28 13.09 -17.96
C GLY A 18 0.33 14.05 -17.22
N PRO A 19 0.28 14.00 -15.89
CA PRO A 19 -0.49 14.96 -15.10
C PRO A 19 -0.06 16.42 -15.34
N TYR A 20 1.24 16.68 -15.44
CA TYR A 20 1.76 18.03 -15.71
C TYR A 20 1.14 18.65 -16.96
N GLU A 21 1.13 17.94 -18.09
CA GLU A 21 0.58 18.46 -19.35
C GLU A 21 -0.92 18.76 -19.21
N VAL A 22 -1.70 17.89 -18.58
CA VAL A 22 -3.14 18.11 -18.36
C VAL A 22 -3.38 19.36 -17.50
N PHE A 23 -2.66 19.53 -16.39
CA PHE A 23 -2.83 20.69 -15.53
C PHE A 23 -2.31 21.99 -16.18
N MET A 24 -1.28 21.91 -17.02
CA MET A 24 -0.82 23.05 -17.82
C MET A 24 -1.85 23.46 -18.88
N ALA A 25 -2.54 22.51 -19.51
CA ALA A 25 -3.66 22.80 -20.40
C ALA A 25 -4.84 23.43 -19.62
N ALA A 26 -5.14 22.94 -18.41
CA ALA A 26 -6.15 23.55 -17.54
C ALA A 26 -5.80 25.01 -17.18
N LYS A 27 -4.52 25.31 -16.94
CA LYS A 27 -4.04 26.68 -16.73
C LYS A 27 -4.29 27.57 -17.95
N MET A 28 -4.10 27.06 -19.16
CA MET A 28 -4.35 27.81 -20.40
C MET A 28 -5.83 28.22 -20.53
N TYR A 29 -6.76 27.36 -20.13
CA TYR A 29 -8.20 27.61 -20.27
C TYR A 29 -8.86 28.34 -19.09
N SER A 30 -8.25 28.34 -17.89
CA SER A 30 -8.85 28.93 -16.68
C SER A 30 -8.10 30.12 -16.10
N GLN A 31 -6.78 30.22 -16.31
CA GLN A 31 -5.86 31.14 -15.60
C GLN A 31 -5.85 31.01 -14.05
N GLU A 32 -6.60 30.07 -13.47
CA GLU A 32 -6.73 29.85 -12.02
C GLU A 32 -5.86 28.69 -11.50
N VAL A 33 -5.08 28.06 -12.38
CA VAL A 33 -4.21 26.92 -12.07
C VAL A 33 -2.74 27.32 -12.04
N THR A 34 -2.04 26.93 -10.99
CA THR A 34 -0.57 26.95 -10.95
C THR A 34 -0.05 25.54 -10.87
N VAL A 35 1.00 25.22 -11.62
CA VAL A 35 1.63 23.89 -11.64
C VAL A 35 3.11 24.06 -11.35
N GLU A 36 3.62 23.32 -10.37
CA GLU A 36 5.03 23.40 -9.97
C GLU A 36 5.59 22.01 -9.67
N PHE A 37 6.86 21.81 -10.00
CA PHE A 37 7.62 20.66 -9.54
C PHE A 37 8.24 20.97 -8.18
N VAL A 38 7.95 20.15 -7.17
CA VAL A 38 8.47 20.34 -5.80
C VAL A 38 9.18 19.08 -5.33
N SER A 39 10.03 19.17 -4.31
CA SER A 39 10.57 17.98 -3.65
C SER A 39 10.45 18.12 -2.13
N ALA A 40 10.63 17.02 -1.39
CA ALA A 40 10.66 17.07 0.07
C ALA A 40 11.88 17.86 0.58
N GLU A 41 12.97 17.90 -0.19
CA GLU A 41 14.24 18.50 0.18
C GLU A 41 14.43 19.95 -0.33
N GLY A 42 13.47 20.47 -1.09
CA GLY A 42 13.52 21.83 -1.63
C GLY A 42 14.06 21.90 -3.06
N LYS A 43 14.76 22.99 -3.40
CA LYS A 43 15.29 23.20 -4.76
C LYS A 43 16.45 22.25 -5.05
N ARG A 44 16.24 21.33 -5.99
CA ARG A 44 17.27 20.41 -6.49
C ARG A 44 16.94 19.90 -7.88
N HIS A 45 17.97 19.44 -8.59
CA HIS A 45 17.78 18.59 -9.77
C HIS A 45 17.49 17.17 -9.30
N VAL A 46 16.44 16.54 -9.84
CA VAL A 46 16.00 15.21 -9.45
C VAL A 46 16.04 14.31 -10.67
N THR A 47 16.75 13.19 -10.58
CA THR A 47 16.92 12.27 -11.72
C THR A 47 15.81 11.23 -11.73
N SER A 48 15.16 11.01 -12.88
CA SER A 48 14.15 9.96 -13.01
C SER A 48 14.75 8.56 -12.92
N GLY A 49 13.89 7.55 -12.85
CA GLY A 49 14.28 6.14 -12.83
C GLY A 49 15.20 5.74 -13.98
N MET A 50 15.98 4.67 -13.74
CA MET A 50 16.93 4.10 -14.71
C MET A 50 17.99 5.07 -15.27
N ASN A 51 18.43 6.06 -14.48
CA ASN A 51 19.33 7.14 -14.91
C ASN A 51 18.79 7.92 -16.12
N GLY A 52 17.47 8.11 -16.17
CA GLY A 52 16.79 8.88 -17.20
C GLY A 52 16.96 10.40 -17.04
N PRO A 53 16.17 11.19 -17.76
CA PRO A 53 16.22 12.65 -17.67
C PRO A 53 15.92 13.15 -16.25
N GLY A 54 16.62 14.22 -15.85
CA GLY A 54 16.33 14.90 -14.60
C GLY A 54 15.45 16.14 -14.80
N LEU A 55 14.66 16.47 -13.78
CA LEU A 55 13.82 17.66 -13.72
C LEU A 55 14.23 18.55 -12.53
N PRO A 56 14.22 19.88 -12.68
CA PRO A 56 14.43 20.78 -11.57
C PRO A 56 13.15 20.91 -10.72
N SER A 57 13.28 20.75 -9.41
CA SER A 57 12.25 21.19 -8.46
C SER A 57 12.42 22.69 -8.15
N SER A 58 11.31 23.43 -8.15
CA SER A 58 11.27 24.88 -7.90
C SER A 58 11.29 25.22 -6.40
N GLY A 59 10.97 24.26 -5.53
CA GLY A 59 10.85 24.51 -4.10
C GLY A 59 10.57 23.25 -3.27
N LYS A 60 10.31 23.48 -1.99
CA LYS A 60 9.85 22.45 -1.05
C LYS A 60 8.34 22.28 -1.23
N ILE A 61 7.82 21.10 -0.90
CA ILE A 61 6.37 20.90 -0.74
C ILE A 61 5.82 21.94 0.23
N ASP A 62 4.77 22.66 -0.19
CA ASP A 62 4.11 23.72 0.57
C ASP A 62 2.66 23.33 0.88
N LEU A 63 2.41 22.92 2.11
CA LEU A 63 1.08 22.47 2.55
C LEU A 63 0.13 23.62 2.90
N GLU A 64 0.59 24.88 2.91
CA GLU A 64 -0.29 26.03 3.16
C GLU A 64 -1.06 26.46 1.91
N ARG A 65 -0.73 25.87 0.75
CA ARG A 65 -1.39 26.15 -0.51
C ARG A 65 -2.42 25.08 -0.83
N GLU A 66 -3.69 25.46 -0.71
CA GLU A 66 -4.84 24.63 -1.08
C GLU A 66 -4.73 24.10 -2.52
N GLY A 67 -5.10 22.83 -2.74
CA GLY A 67 -5.07 22.20 -4.06
C GLY A 67 -4.63 20.74 -4.06
N ILE A 68 -3.77 20.36 -5.00
CA ILE A 68 -3.45 18.96 -5.29
C ILE A 68 -1.96 18.71 -5.14
N LEU A 69 -1.61 17.63 -4.44
CA LEU A 69 -0.27 17.04 -4.44
C LEU A 69 -0.30 15.79 -5.33
N VAL A 70 0.48 15.75 -6.40
CA VAL A 70 0.63 14.57 -7.27
C VAL A 70 1.87 13.79 -6.86
N ILE A 71 1.71 12.50 -6.57
CA ILE A 71 2.80 11.62 -6.11
C ILE A 71 3.04 10.56 -7.19
N PRO A 72 4.16 10.64 -7.94
CA PRO A 72 4.46 9.65 -8.97
C PRO A 72 4.91 8.32 -8.36
N GLY A 73 4.94 7.27 -9.19
CA GLY A 73 5.65 6.03 -8.88
C GLY A 73 7.15 6.13 -9.13
N VAL A 74 7.81 4.97 -9.13
CA VAL A 74 9.22 4.82 -9.49
C VAL A 74 9.34 4.01 -10.78
N PHE A 75 10.38 4.29 -11.56
CA PHE A 75 10.71 3.49 -12.73
C PHE A 75 11.99 2.69 -12.49
N ALA A 76 11.85 1.36 -12.46
CA ALA A 76 12.93 0.43 -12.17
C ALA A 76 12.87 -0.77 -13.12
N SER A 77 14.00 -1.47 -13.26
CA SER A 77 14.03 -2.75 -13.96
C SER A 77 13.26 -3.80 -13.15
N VAL A 78 12.37 -4.54 -13.82
CA VAL A 78 11.48 -5.54 -13.20
C VAL A 78 12.24 -6.72 -12.60
N ASN A 79 13.47 -6.96 -13.05
CA ASN A 79 14.31 -8.08 -12.59
C ASN A 79 15.45 -7.66 -11.66
N ASP A 80 15.51 -6.40 -11.25
CA ASP A 80 16.53 -5.92 -10.33
C ASP A 80 16.10 -6.15 -8.88
N ASN A 81 16.94 -6.86 -8.11
CA ASN A 81 16.79 -7.07 -6.66
C ASN A 81 17.84 -6.27 -5.86
N GLY A 82 18.59 -5.40 -6.54
CA GLY A 82 19.63 -4.56 -5.97
C GLY A 82 19.13 -3.20 -5.46
N PRO A 83 20.04 -2.23 -5.26
CA PRO A 83 19.73 -0.93 -4.68
C PRO A 83 18.85 -0.03 -5.58
N ASN A 84 18.64 -0.42 -6.84
CA ASN A 84 17.78 0.27 -7.80
C ASN A 84 16.51 -0.55 -8.14
N SER A 85 16.22 -1.59 -7.36
CA SER A 85 14.96 -2.31 -7.44
C SER A 85 13.77 -1.40 -7.15
N PHE A 86 12.59 -1.76 -7.66
CA PHE A 86 11.35 -1.03 -7.43
C PHE A 86 11.11 -0.74 -5.93
N ILE A 87 11.21 -1.78 -5.09
CA ILE A 87 11.03 -1.64 -3.64
C ILE A 87 12.11 -0.77 -2.99
N ALA A 88 13.37 -0.88 -3.42
CA ALA A 88 14.45 -0.05 -2.87
C ALA A 88 14.25 1.43 -3.19
N LEU A 89 13.76 1.76 -4.40
CA LEU A 89 13.47 3.15 -4.76
C LEU A 89 12.28 3.71 -3.98
N LEU A 90 11.19 2.95 -3.82
CA LEU A 90 10.06 3.36 -2.97
C LEU A 90 10.53 3.61 -1.53
N LYS A 91 11.34 2.71 -0.98
CA LYS A 91 11.89 2.85 0.37
C LYS A 91 12.76 4.11 0.51
N ARG A 92 13.64 4.38 -0.46
CA ARG A 92 14.44 5.61 -0.48
C ARG A 92 13.58 6.87 -0.50
N ALA A 93 12.47 6.88 -1.23
CA ALA A 93 11.53 8.00 -1.21
C ALA A 93 10.92 8.19 0.18
N MET A 94 10.59 7.09 0.87
CA MET A 94 10.08 7.10 2.25
C MET A 94 11.13 7.53 3.30
N GLU A 95 12.41 7.36 3.02
CA GLU A 95 13.51 7.81 3.89
C GLU A 95 13.73 9.33 3.84
N THR A 96 13.05 10.04 2.93
CA THR A 96 12.98 11.51 2.90
C THR A 96 11.83 12.04 3.77
N ASP A 97 11.74 13.37 3.92
CA ASP A 97 10.61 14.02 4.60
C ASP A 97 9.26 13.86 3.85
N LEU A 98 9.23 13.23 2.67
CA LEU A 98 8.02 13.05 1.87
C LEU A 98 6.87 12.44 2.68
N ILE A 99 7.13 11.35 3.43
CA ILE A 99 6.09 10.69 4.22
C ILE A 99 5.52 11.62 5.29
N HIS A 100 6.35 12.49 5.88
CA HIS A 100 5.88 13.47 6.84
C HIS A 100 4.91 14.47 6.18
N PHE A 101 5.27 15.01 5.02
CA PHE A 101 4.38 15.89 4.26
C PHE A 101 3.07 15.21 3.86
N LEU A 102 3.12 13.97 3.38
CA LEU A 102 1.92 13.24 2.97
C LEU A 102 1.00 12.97 4.16
N ARG A 103 1.56 12.62 5.33
CA ARG A 103 0.79 12.44 6.56
C ARG A 103 0.08 13.72 6.97
N GLU A 104 0.78 14.86 6.94
CA GLU A 104 0.18 16.16 7.25
C GLU A 104 -0.89 16.58 6.23
N ALA A 105 -0.62 16.36 4.93
CA ALA A 105 -1.56 16.69 3.86
C ALA A 105 -2.89 15.92 4.01
N LEU A 106 -2.86 14.68 4.48
CA LEU A 106 -4.08 13.88 4.68
C LEU A 106 -4.97 14.37 5.82
N TYR A 107 -4.44 15.14 6.78
CA TYR A 107 -5.24 15.79 7.83
C TYR A 107 -5.88 17.10 7.37
N ARG A 108 -5.50 17.60 6.19
CA ARG A 108 -6.02 18.83 5.61
C ARG A 108 -7.21 18.53 4.70
N THR A 109 -8.24 19.37 4.77
CA THR A 109 -9.49 19.20 3.98
C THR A 109 -9.46 19.97 2.66
N ASP A 110 -8.54 20.93 2.56
CA ASP A 110 -8.22 21.79 1.43
C ASP A 110 -7.13 21.20 0.51
N LEU A 111 -6.65 20.00 0.81
CA LEU A 111 -5.65 19.28 0.01
C LEU A 111 -6.19 17.95 -0.50
N ILE A 112 -5.80 17.64 -1.73
CA ILE A 112 -6.02 16.34 -2.37
C ILE A 112 -4.66 15.68 -2.57
N VAL A 113 -4.49 14.51 -1.99
CA VAL A 113 -3.29 13.69 -2.18
C VAL A 113 -3.56 12.72 -3.32
N SER A 114 -2.87 12.91 -4.43
CA SER A 114 -3.17 12.27 -5.71
C SER A 114 -2.02 11.37 -6.18
N PRO A 115 -1.86 10.16 -5.61
CA PRO A 115 -0.82 9.25 -6.05
C PRO A 115 -1.18 8.57 -7.38
N VAL A 116 -0.18 8.23 -8.18
CA VAL A 116 -0.33 7.46 -9.41
C VAL A 116 0.67 6.31 -9.44
N CYS A 117 0.29 5.19 -10.07
CA CYS A 117 1.17 4.04 -10.28
C CYS A 117 1.76 3.55 -8.94
N GLY A 118 3.08 3.38 -8.85
CA GLY A 118 3.78 3.01 -7.62
C GLY A 118 3.71 4.05 -6.50
N GLY A 119 3.29 5.29 -6.78
CA GLY A 119 3.18 6.37 -5.80
C GLY A 119 2.20 6.04 -4.69
N THR A 120 1.13 5.30 -5.01
CA THR A 120 0.15 4.82 -4.02
C THR A 120 0.81 3.92 -2.98
N LEU A 121 1.84 3.15 -3.39
CA LEU A 121 2.53 2.24 -2.48
C LEU A 121 3.39 3.00 -1.46
N ILE A 122 3.88 4.19 -1.77
CA ILE A 122 4.61 5.04 -0.80
C ILE A 122 3.72 5.31 0.42
N LEU A 123 2.45 5.71 0.18
CA LEU A 123 1.48 5.95 1.24
C LEU A 123 1.07 4.65 1.96
N ALA A 124 0.85 3.59 1.18
CA ALA A 124 0.42 2.29 1.68
C ALA A 124 1.45 1.66 2.63
N MET A 125 2.73 1.75 2.28
CA MET A 125 3.86 1.18 3.05
C MET A 125 4.04 1.86 4.41
N ASP A 126 3.64 3.13 4.57
CA ASP A 126 3.59 3.84 5.86
C ASP A 126 2.27 3.59 6.62
N GLY A 127 1.26 3.05 5.94
CA GLY A 127 -0.05 2.76 6.51
C GLY A 127 -1.06 3.90 6.41
N LEU A 128 -0.75 4.95 5.65
CA LEU A 128 -1.63 6.10 5.45
C LEU A 128 -2.92 5.77 4.67
N LEU A 129 -2.99 4.59 4.06
CA LEU A 129 -4.14 4.09 3.30
C LEU A 129 -4.88 2.94 4.00
N GLU A 130 -4.65 2.68 5.29
CA GLU A 130 -5.37 1.63 6.01
C GLU A 130 -6.89 1.89 5.99
N GLY A 131 -7.66 0.89 5.54
CA GLY A 131 -9.12 0.97 5.41
C GLY A 131 -9.61 1.88 4.28
N ARG A 132 -8.71 2.39 3.43
CA ARG A 132 -9.03 3.32 2.34
C ARG A 132 -9.09 2.63 0.99
N HIS A 133 -10.00 3.09 0.12
CA HIS A 133 -10.07 2.59 -1.25
C HIS A 133 -8.98 3.24 -2.10
N ALA A 134 -8.19 2.42 -2.79
CA ALA A 134 -7.13 2.93 -3.64
C ALA A 134 -6.80 1.99 -4.82
N VAL A 135 -6.12 2.55 -5.82
CA VAL A 135 -5.51 1.80 -6.92
C VAL A 135 -4.03 2.15 -7.05
N THR A 136 -3.26 1.19 -7.56
CA THR A 136 -1.84 1.34 -7.89
C THR A 136 -1.58 0.72 -9.28
N HIS A 137 -0.33 0.63 -9.70
CA HIS A 137 0.02 -0.16 -10.88
C HIS A 137 -0.46 -1.61 -10.72
N HIS A 138 -0.94 -2.26 -11.78
CA HIS A 138 -1.56 -3.60 -11.69
C HIS A 138 -0.66 -4.64 -11.01
N MET A 139 0.67 -4.58 -11.26
CA MET A 139 1.66 -5.46 -10.59
C MET A 139 1.79 -5.24 -9.08
N GLY A 140 1.33 -4.09 -8.56
CA GLY A 140 1.40 -3.72 -7.15
C GLY A 140 0.09 -3.94 -6.37
N MET A 141 -1.00 -4.36 -7.03
CA MET A 141 -2.33 -4.42 -6.40
C MET A 141 -2.40 -5.41 -5.23
N GLU A 142 -1.74 -6.56 -5.34
CA GLU A 142 -1.69 -7.55 -4.25
C GLU A 142 -0.94 -7.00 -3.03
N PHE A 143 0.18 -6.32 -3.29
CA PHE A 143 0.97 -5.67 -2.25
C PHE A 143 0.19 -4.54 -1.58
N LEU A 144 -0.54 -3.73 -2.36
CA LEU A 144 -1.45 -2.71 -1.83
C LEU A 144 -2.45 -3.32 -0.82
N GLY A 145 -3.12 -4.42 -1.17
CA GLY A 145 -4.06 -5.10 -0.26
C GLY A 145 -3.38 -5.63 1.02
N ALA A 146 -2.14 -6.10 0.90
CA ALA A 146 -1.38 -6.58 2.06
C ALA A 146 -1.04 -5.48 3.08
N THR A 147 -1.08 -4.20 2.69
CA THR A 147 -0.83 -3.06 3.60
C THR A 147 -2.04 -2.67 4.46
N GLY A 148 -3.23 -3.22 4.17
CA GLY A 148 -4.49 -2.85 4.81
C GLY A 148 -5.33 -1.82 4.04
N ALA A 149 -4.88 -1.35 2.88
CA ALA A 149 -5.73 -0.64 1.93
C ALA A 149 -6.76 -1.58 1.28
N ILE A 150 -7.85 -1.02 0.78
CA ILE A 150 -8.91 -1.72 0.04
C ILE A 150 -8.62 -1.53 -1.47
N PRO A 151 -8.07 -2.54 -2.17
CA PRO A 151 -7.69 -2.38 -3.56
C PRO A 151 -8.92 -2.36 -4.46
N VAL A 152 -9.00 -1.37 -5.35
CA VAL A 152 -10.06 -1.26 -6.35
C VAL A 152 -9.45 -1.30 -7.74
N HIS A 153 -9.92 -2.21 -8.59
CA HIS A 153 -9.46 -2.34 -9.97
C HIS A 153 -10.18 -1.33 -10.89
N ALA A 154 -9.69 -0.10 -10.89
CA ALA A 154 -10.13 0.99 -11.77
C ALA A 154 -8.93 1.80 -12.30
N ARG A 155 -9.12 2.65 -13.32
CA ARG A 155 -8.05 3.59 -13.74
C ARG A 155 -7.86 4.71 -12.73
N VAL A 156 -8.96 5.17 -12.15
CA VAL A 156 -9.00 6.22 -11.12
C VAL A 156 -9.95 5.80 -10.02
N VAL A 157 -9.52 5.94 -8.77
CA VAL A 157 -10.29 5.68 -7.55
C VAL A 157 -10.30 6.97 -6.73
N ASP A 158 -11.48 7.53 -6.53
CA ASP A 158 -11.70 8.70 -5.69
C ASP A 158 -12.32 8.28 -4.35
N ASP A 159 -11.55 8.48 -3.28
CA ASP A 159 -11.92 8.20 -1.90
C ASP A 159 -11.90 9.54 -1.09
N GLY A 160 -12.34 10.64 -1.68
CA GLY A 160 -12.40 11.96 -1.06
C GLY A 160 -11.10 12.76 -1.24
N ASN A 161 -10.31 12.89 -0.17
CA ASN A 161 -9.05 13.64 -0.18
C ASN A 161 -7.83 12.80 -0.63
N VAL A 162 -8.04 11.51 -0.97
CA VAL A 162 -7.09 10.74 -1.78
C VAL A 162 -7.78 10.33 -3.06
N VAL A 163 -7.16 10.66 -4.19
CA VAL A 163 -7.62 10.26 -5.52
C VAL A 163 -6.45 9.57 -6.20
N SER A 164 -6.52 8.25 -6.31
CA SER A 164 -5.41 7.45 -6.81
C SER A 164 -5.61 7.04 -8.27
N GLY A 165 -4.52 7.07 -9.04
CA GLY A 165 -4.46 6.58 -10.41
C GLY A 165 -3.71 5.25 -10.51
N GLY A 166 -4.14 4.40 -11.44
CA GLY A 166 -3.50 3.14 -11.76
C GLY A 166 -2.14 3.30 -12.43
N GLY A 167 -1.76 2.34 -13.29
CA GLY A 167 -0.44 2.35 -13.91
C GLY A 167 -0.21 3.46 -14.94
N VAL A 168 0.97 4.10 -14.87
CA VAL A 168 1.63 4.93 -15.89
C VAL A 168 0.71 5.95 -16.58
N THR A 169 0.03 5.54 -17.66
CA THR A 169 -0.86 6.42 -18.44
C THR A 169 -2.13 6.79 -17.70
N SER A 170 -2.44 6.11 -16.59
CA SER A 170 -3.58 6.48 -15.73
C SER A 170 -3.41 7.87 -15.10
N GLY A 171 -2.18 8.42 -15.10
CA GLY A 171 -1.94 9.81 -14.70
C GLY A 171 -2.67 10.85 -15.56
N LEU A 172 -2.91 10.56 -16.85
CA LEU A 172 -3.71 11.43 -17.72
C LEU A 172 -5.18 11.45 -17.30
N ASP A 173 -5.79 10.27 -17.13
CA ASP A 173 -7.18 10.15 -16.68
C ASP A 173 -7.37 10.71 -15.27
N LEU A 174 -6.40 10.49 -14.37
CA LEU A 174 -6.39 11.03 -13.02
C LEU A 174 -6.41 12.56 -13.03
N ALA A 175 -5.53 13.18 -13.80
CA ALA A 175 -5.46 14.63 -13.89
C ALA A 175 -6.70 15.23 -14.58
N LEU A 176 -7.22 14.59 -15.63
CA LEU A 176 -8.45 15.04 -16.30
C LEU A 176 -9.65 14.97 -15.36
N TYR A 177 -9.77 13.88 -14.61
CA TYR A 177 -10.80 13.75 -13.59
C TYR A 177 -10.69 14.83 -12.51
N LEU A 178 -9.48 15.13 -12.02
CA LEU A 178 -9.28 16.18 -11.04
C LEU A 178 -9.60 17.56 -11.61
N VAL A 179 -9.29 17.83 -12.88
CA VAL A 179 -9.71 19.05 -13.57
C VAL A 179 -11.22 19.13 -13.68
N GLU A 180 -11.89 18.05 -14.09
CA GLU A 180 -13.37 18.00 -14.14
C GLU A 180 -13.98 18.27 -12.76
N ARG A 181 -13.43 17.65 -11.72
CA ARG A 181 -13.91 17.76 -10.34
C ARG A 181 -13.78 19.17 -9.79
N GLU A 182 -12.64 19.83 -10.03
CA GLU A 182 -12.31 21.12 -9.40
C GLU A 182 -12.69 22.34 -10.28
N LEU A 183 -12.65 22.21 -11.61
CA LEU A 183 -12.92 23.30 -12.57
C LEU A 183 -14.16 23.07 -13.44
N GLY A 184 -14.72 21.86 -13.41
CA GLY A 184 -15.92 21.49 -14.15
C GLY A 184 -15.65 20.83 -15.51
N PRO A 185 -16.66 20.14 -16.05
CA PRO A 185 -16.52 19.29 -17.24
C PRO A 185 -16.22 20.05 -18.53
N ARG A 186 -16.52 21.36 -18.60
CA ARG A 186 -16.23 22.18 -19.80
C ARG A 186 -14.73 22.35 -20.02
N ILE A 187 -13.97 22.53 -18.95
CA ILE A 187 -12.51 22.65 -19.02
C ILE A 187 -11.89 21.29 -19.34
N ALA A 188 -12.31 20.23 -18.65
CA ALA A 188 -11.84 18.87 -18.92
C ALA A 188 -12.08 18.49 -20.38
N HIS A 189 -13.29 18.71 -20.90
CA HIS A 189 -13.63 18.42 -22.30
C HIS A 189 -12.79 19.23 -23.30
N ALA A 190 -12.51 20.50 -23.03
CA ALA A 190 -11.63 21.31 -23.89
C ALA A 190 -10.20 20.74 -23.95
N ILE A 191 -9.69 20.20 -22.83
CA ILE A 191 -8.38 19.55 -22.76
C ILE A 191 -8.40 18.23 -23.53
N GLU A 192 -9.44 17.40 -23.38
CA GLU A 192 -9.62 16.17 -24.17
C GLU A 192 -9.58 16.46 -25.67
N GLN A 193 -10.28 17.52 -26.13
CA GLN A 193 -10.24 17.96 -27.52
C GLN A 193 -8.87 18.47 -27.95
N LEU A 194 -8.17 19.23 -27.09
CA LEU A 194 -6.83 19.73 -27.38
C LEU A 194 -5.81 18.58 -27.51
N PHE A 195 -5.93 17.55 -26.67
CA PHE A 195 -4.99 16.43 -26.61
C PHE A 195 -5.35 15.30 -27.57
N GLU A 196 -6.52 15.37 -28.21
CA GLU A 196 -7.12 14.25 -28.94
C GLU A 196 -7.13 12.97 -28.08
N TYR A 197 -7.49 13.14 -26.80
CA TYR A 197 -7.45 12.10 -25.79
C TYR A 197 -8.82 11.91 -25.15
N GLU A 198 -9.32 10.68 -25.19
CA GLU A 198 -10.57 10.29 -24.53
C GLU A 198 -10.26 9.60 -23.20
N GLN A 199 -10.82 10.13 -22.11
CA GLN A 199 -10.70 9.53 -20.79
C GLN A 199 -11.34 8.12 -20.78
N ARG A 200 -10.63 7.16 -20.18
CA ARG A 200 -11.07 5.76 -20.15
C ARG A 200 -11.62 5.34 -18.80
N GLY A 201 -12.74 4.64 -18.85
CA GLY A 201 -13.34 3.94 -17.70
C GLY A 201 -14.11 4.88 -16.77
N THR A 202 -14.92 4.27 -15.90
CA THR A 202 -15.66 4.99 -14.86
C THR A 202 -14.74 5.24 -13.67
N VAL A 203 -14.69 6.49 -13.20
CA VAL A 203 -14.02 6.81 -11.93
C VAL A 203 -14.79 6.14 -10.80
N TRP A 204 -14.12 5.26 -10.07
CA TRP A 204 -14.75 4.53 -8.98
C TRP A 204 -14.82 5.40 -7.72
N LYS A 205 -15.96 5.33 -7.02
CA LYS A 205 -16.23 6.01 -5.75
C LYS A 205 -17.01 5.09 -4.82
N ALA A 206 -16.77 5.18 -3.51
CA ALA A 206 -17.49 4.44 -2.48
C ALA A 206 -18.87 5.09 -2.15
N ILE A 207 -19.68 5.38 -3.18
CA ILE A 207 -21.00 6.00 -3.04
C ILE A 207 -22.05 5.28 -3.87
N GLY A 208 -23.32 5.37 -3.46
CA GLY A 208 -24.44 4.73 -4.14
C GLY A 208 -24.72 3.31 -3.66
N MET A 209 -25.59 2.59 -4.39
CA MET A 209 -25.93 1.21 -4.08
C MET A 209 -24.82 0.27 -4.54
N ALA A 210 -24.46 -0.70 -3.69
CA ALA A 210 -23.62 -1.81 -4.12
C ALA A 210 -24.38 -2.68 -5.14
N PRO A 211 -23.69 -3.27 -6.14
CA PRO A 211 -24.28 -4.27 -7.02
C PRO A 211 -24.90 -5.43 -6.22
N ILE A 212 -26.10 -5.86 -6.61
CA ILE A 212 -26.79 -7.03 -6.03
C ILE A 212 -26.02 -8.26 -6.52
N ASP A 213 -25.19 -8.82 -5.65
CA ASP A 213 -24.42 -10.05 -5.80
C ASP A 213 -23.39 -10.11 -6.94
N SER A 214 -22.15 -9.81 -6.58
CA SER A 214 -21.00 -10.62 -7.02
C SER A 214 -20.47 -11.35 -5.79
N GLU A 215 -21.07 -12.50 -5.45
CA GLU A 215 -20.69 -13.36 -4.33
C GLU A 215 -19.25 -13.95 -4.38
N ASP A 216 -18.35 -13.46 -5.26
CA ASP A 216 -17.06 -14.13 -5.54
C ASP A 216 -15.85 -13.19 -5.73
N SER A 217 -15.65 -12.16 -4.88
CA SER A 217 -14.33 -11.50 -4.83
C SER A 217 -13.90 -10.86 -3.50
N HIS A 218 -14.40 -11.34 -2.37
CA HIS A 218 -13.68 -11.20 -1.09
C HIS A 218 -13.64 -12.56 -0.37
N PRO A 219 -12.47 -13.00 0.12
CA PRO A 219 -12.36 -14.23 0.89
C PRO A 219 -13.04 -14.01 2.24
N GLU A 220 -14.09 -14.79 2.49
CA GLU A 220 -14.71 -14.99 3.80
C GLU A 220 -14.92 -13.69 4.61
N SER A 221 -16.00 -12.99 4.29
CA SER A 221 -16.74 -12.26 5.32
C SER A 221 -16.93 -13.20 6.50
N ILE A 222 -16.43 -12.81 7.67
CA ILE A 222 -16.69 -13.45 8.95
C ILE A 222 -18.21 -13.61 9.05
N SER A 223 -18.69 -14.82 8.81
CA SER A 223 -20.07 -15.16 9.08
C SER A 223 -20.24 -14.99 10.57
N VAL A 224 -21.11 -14.07 10.96
CA VAL A 224 -21.68 -14.02 12.29
C VAL A 224 -22.47 -15.32 12.43
N LEU A 225 -21.80 -16.37 12.89
CA LEU A 225 -22.45 -17.61 13.23
C LEU A 225 -23.34 -17.33 14.44
N ASN A 226 -24.64 -17.44 14.14
CA ASN A 226 -25.74 -17.58 15.08
C ASN A 226 -25.33 -18.31 16.36
N GLU A 227 -25.83 -17.78 17.47
CA GLU A 227 -25.90 -18.46 18.75
C GLU A 227 -26.49 -19.88 18.61
N SER A 228 -26.06 -20.77 19.52
CA SER A 228 -26.38 -22.20 19.68
C SER A 228 -25.45 -23.14 18.89
N VAL A 229 -24.66 -24.02 19.49
CA VAL A 229 -24.76 -24.75 20.76
C VAL A 229 -23.32 -24.94 21.28
N VAL A 230 -23.05 -24.59 22.54
CA VAL A 230 -21.77 -24.91 23.19
C VAL A 230 -21.66 -26.44 23.29
N PRO A 231 -20.74 -27.11 22.57
CA PRO A 231 -20.46 -28.49 22.84
C PRO A 231 -19.69 -28.51 24.16
N THR A 232 -20.17 -29.30 25.11
CA THR A 232 -19.40 -29.64 26.32
C THR A 232 -17.98 -30.03 25.90
N PRO A 233 -16.92 -29.47 26.50
CA PRO A 233 -15.56 -29.76 26.08
C PRO A 233 -15.23 -31.22 26.40
N GLY A 234 -15.43 -32.10 25.43
CA GLY A 234 -14.71 -33.36 25.36
C GLY A 234 -13.24 -33.00 25.21
N LYS A 235 -12.40 -33.41 26.16
CA LYS A 235 -10.95 -33.20 26.25
C LYS A 235 -10.29 -32.97 24.87
N ALA A 236 -10.29 -31.72 24.39
CA ALA A 236 -9.45 -31.31 23.29
C ALA A 236 -8.01 -31.44 23.79
N ASN A 237 -7.13 -31.97 22.96
CA ASN A 237 -5.87 -32.55 23.39
C ASN A 237 -4.90 -31.46 23.87
N ILE A 238 -4.95 -31.09 25.15
CA ILE A 238 -4.09 -30.06 25.78
C ILE A 238 -2.61 -30.30 25.47
N GLU A 239 -2.19 -31.56 25.36
CA GLU A 239 -0.83 -31.94 24.95
C GLU A 239 -0.47 -31.49 23.53
N LYS A 240 -1.41 -31.50 22.58
CA LYS A 240 -1.15 -30.99 21.23
C LYS A 240 -0.99 -29.48 21.21
N ASN A 241 -1.79 -28.72 21.96
CA ASN A 241 -1.64 -27.26 22.01
C ASN A 241 -0.24 -26.88 22.55
N ARG A 242 0.22 -27.62 23.56
CA ARG A 242 1.54 -27.42 24.18
C ARG A 242 2.73 -27.81 23.29
N MET A 243 2.52 -28.45 22.13
CA MET A 243 3.63 -28.76 21.23
C MET A 243 4.31 -27.51 20.68
N PHE A 244 3.60 -26.37 20.64
CA PHE A 244 4.15 -25.09 20.21
C PHE A 244 4.77 -24.29 21.35
N ASP A 245 4.50 -24.63 22.62
CA ASP A 245 4.91 -23.83 23.78
C ASP A 245 6.43 -23.71 23.88
N GLY A 246 6.93 -22.49 24.05
CA GLY A 246 8.34 -22.20 24.25
C GLY A 246 8.86 -21.10 23.33
N LYS A 247 10.18 -20.92 23.38
CA LYS A 247 10.89 -19.92 22.59
C LYS A 247 11.48 -20.57 21.34
N TRP A 248 11.25 -19.96 20.19
CA TRP A 248 11.67 -20.46 18.89
C TRP A 248 12.55 -19.43 18.20
N ASN A 249 13.72 -19.88 17.76
CA ASN A 249 14.56 -19.10 16.87
C ASN A 249 14.18 -19.44 15.43
N THR A 250 13.51 -18.52 14.73
CA THR A 250 12.96 -18.75 13.39
C THR A 250 13.58 -17.83 12.34
N ILE A 251 13.54 -18.27 11.08
CA ILE A 251 13.99 -17.53 9.91
C ILE A 251 12.86 -17.56 8.88
N ILE A 252 12.47 -16.40 8.39
CA ILE A 252 11.55 -16.22 7.27
C ILE A 252 12.37 -15.90 6.02
N SER A 253 12.20 -16.68 4.95
CA SER A 253 12.88 -16.46 3.67
C SER A 253 12.04 -15.52 2.80
N THR A 254 12.34 -14.22 2.87
CA THR A 254 11.64 -13.18 2.10
C THR A 254 12.39 -12.87 0.78
N PRO A 255 11.75 -12.24 -0.22
CA PRO A 255 12.41 -11.86 -1.47
C PRO A 255 13.61 -10.91 -1.28
N ILE A 256 13.59 -10.11 -0.21
CA ILE A 256 14.66 -9.15 0.12
C ILE A 256 15.74 -9.73 1.04
N GLY A 257 15.60 -10.99 1.48
CA GLY A 257 16.58 -11.66 2.33
C GLY A 257 15.97 -12.53 3.44
N LYS A 258 16.84 -13.08 4.29
CA LYS A 258 16.44 -13.88 5.45
C LYS A 258 16.16 -12.98 6.65
N LEU A 259 14.97 -13.13 7.22
CA LEU A 259 14.51 -12.35 8.35
C LEU A 259 14.51 -13.21 9.63
N PRO A 260 15.40 -12.96 10.60
CA PRO A 260 15.37 -13.65 11.88
C PRO A 260 14.21 -13.13 12.74
N VAL A 261 13.43 -14.04 13.31
CA VAL A 261 12.30 -13.73 14.20
C VAL A 261 12.29 -14.70 15.37
N ILE A 262 12.17 -14.17 16.59
CA ILE A 262 12.01 -14.97 17.79
C ILE A 262 10.52 -15.09 18.09
N LEU A 263 9.97 -16.30 18.14
CA LEU A 263 8.59 -16.53 18.57
C LEU A 263 8.58 -17.02 20.02
N ASN A 264 7.76 -16.42 20.87
CA ASN A 264 7.43 -16.97 22.18
C ASN A 264 5.97 -17.40 22.15
N ILE A 265 5.70 -18.68 22.38
CA ILE A 265 4.34 -19.23 22.33
C ILE A 265 4.04 -19.86 23.69
N THR A 266 2.84 -19.61 24.22
CA THR A 266 2.39 -20.17 25.50
C THR A 266 0.94 -20.62 25.39
N THR A 267 0.62 -21.78 25.96
CA THR A 267 -0.75 -22.28 26.07
C THR A 267 -1.27 -22.15 27.50
N GLU A 268 -2.30 -21.35 27.70
CA GLU A 268 -3.00 -21.18 28.98
C GLU A 268 -4.49 -21.49 28.80
N ASP A 269 -5.04 -22.33 29.68
CA ASP A 269 -6.46 -22.75 29.66
C ASP A 269 -6.95 -23.24 28.28
N GLY A 270 -6.07 -23.90 27.52
CA GLY A 270 -6.37 -24.42 26.19
C GLY A 270 -6.35 -23.37 25.08
N ARG A 271 -6.04 -22.10 25.37
CA ARG A 271 -5.84 -21.02 24.39
C ARG A 271 -4.35 -20.78 24.17
N ILE A 272 -4.01 -20.50 22.91
CA ILE A 272 -2.64 -20.20 22.51
C ILE A 272 -2.47 -18.68 22.53
N TYR A 273 -1.37 -18.22 23.11
CA TYR A 273 -0.89 -16.85 23.07
C TYR A 273 0.51 -16.87 22.50
N GLY A 274 0.92 -15.76 21.88
CA GLY A 274 2.30 -15.65 21.45
C GLY A 274 2.71 -14.25 21.07
N THR A 275 4.03 -14.05 21.03
CA THR A 275 4.68 -12.84 20.55
C THR A 275 5.72 -13.19 19.51
N ALA A 276 5.84 -12.34 18.51
CA ALA A 276 6.95 -12.33 17.58
C ALA A 276 7.84 -11.13 17.90
N GLN A 277 9.12 -11.39 18.13
CA GLN A 277 10.13 -10.37 18.34
C GLN A 277 11.07 -10.31 17.13
N GLN A 278 11.22 -9.12 16.57
CA GLN A 278 12.19 -8.80 15.54
C GLN A 278 12.95 -7.56 15.98
N GLU A 279 14.27 -7.69 16.16
CA GLU A 279 15.11 -6.62 16.73
C GLU A 279 14.51 -6.12 18.08
N ASP A 280 14.16 -4.83 18.16
CA ASP A 280 13.57 -4.19 19.33
C ASP A 280 12.04 -4.17 19.33
N GLU A 281 11.38 -4.67 18.27
CA GLU A 281 9.92 -4.68 18.13
C GLU A 281 9.32 -6.02 18.57
N ILE A 282 8.28 -5.97 19.41
CA ILE A 282 7.51 -7.14 19.85
C ILE A 282 6.06 -6.94 19.41
N VAL A 283 5.53 -7.91 18.67
CA VAL A 283 4.15 -7.90 18.16
C VAL A 283 3.42 -9.13 18.70
N GLU A 284 2.24 -8.92 19.27
CA GLU A 284 1.36 -9.99 19.75
C GLU A 284 0.68 -10.70 18.58
N PHE A 285 0.41 -12.00 18.75
CA PHE A 285 -0.32 -12.79 17.78
C PHE A 285 -1.79 -12.31 17.74
N ALA A 286 -2.27 -11.98 16.55
CA ALA A 286 -3.69 -11.75 16.32
C ALA A 286 -4.36 -13.06 15.91
N ASN A 287 -5.46 -13.40 16.60
CA ASN A 287 -6.31 -14.57 16.32
C ASN A 287 -5.53 -15.90 16.15
N PRO A 288 -4.74 -16.34 17.15
CA PRO A 288 -4.08 -17.63 17.08
C PRO A 288 -5.12 -18.76 17.13
N VAL A 289 -5.08 -19.65 16.14
CA VAL A 289 -5.99 -20.80 16.02
C VAL A 289 -5.20 -22.04 15.66
N LEU A 290 -5.46 -23.13 16.38
CA LEU A 290 -4.93 -24.46 16.05
C LEU A 290 -5.99 -25.25 15.29
N HIS A 291 -5.72 -25.58 14.04
CA HIS A 291 -6.53 -26.52 13.25
C HIS A 291 -5.71 -27.77 12.95
N ASN A 292 -6.17 -28.92 13.47
CA ASN A 292 -5.46 -30.20 13.42
C ASN A 292 -4.07 -30.12 14.11
N ASP A 293 -3.00 -30.09 13.33
CA ASP A 293 -1.61 -30.00 13.80
C ASP A 293 -0.91 -28.72 13.28
N GLN A 294 -1.69 -27.77 12.74
CA GLN A 294 -1.22 -26.55 12.10
C GLN A 294 -1.70 -25.34 12.89
N LEU A 295 -0.74 -24.57 13.42
CA LEU A 295 -1.00 -23.33 14.15
C LEU A 295 -0.98 -22.16 13.17
N GLU A 296 -2.07 -21.40 13.17
CA GLU A 296 -2.23 -20.20 12.36
C GLU A 296 -2.42 -18.97 13.23
N TRP A 297 -1.84 -17.85 12.81
CA TRP A 297 -2.04 -16.55 13.46
C TRP A 297 -1.75 -15.43 12.46
N SER A 298 -2.08 -14.19 12.82
CA SER A 298 -1.72 -13.01 12.03
C SER A 298 -0.80 -12.08 12.81
N LEU A 299 0.06 -11.35 12.10
CA LEU A 299 0.84 -10.23 12.63
C LEU A 299 0.68 -9.02 11.72
N SER A 300 0.48 -7.86 12.32
CA SER A 300 0.56 -6.56 11.64
C SER A 300 1.93 -5.96 11.90
N ILE A 301 2.84 -6.12 10.94
CA ILE A 301 4.17 -5.54 10.99
C ILE A 301 4.06 -4.07 10.60
N ARG A 302 4.75 -3.18 11.32
CA ARG A 302 4.75 -1.74 11.04
C ARG A 302 6.08 -1.22 10.50
N LYS A 303 7.18 -1.96 10.64
CA LYS A 303 8.52 -1.56 10.19
C LYS A 303 9.27 -2.71 9.50
N PRO A 304 10.13 -2.41 8.50
CA PRO A 304 10.32 -1.12 7.85
C PRO A 304 9.17 -0.74 6.90
N ILE A 305 8.26 -1.68 6.63
CA ILE A 305 7.10 -1.52 5.75
C ILE A 305 5.89 -2.12 6.46
N ARG A 306 4.74 -1.44 6.40
CA ARG A 306 3.50 -1.98 6.93
C ARG A 306 2.99 -3.15 6.09
N LEU A 307 2.83 -4.31 6.73
CA LEU A 307 2.29 -5.53 6.11
C LEU A 307 1.49 -6.35 7.12
N ASN A 308 0.36 -6.87 6.68
CA ASN A 308 -0.41 -7.86 7.41
C ASN A 308 -0.02 -9.27 6.93
N LEU A 309 0.63 -10.04 7.80
CA LEU A 309 1.10 -11.39 7.52
C LEU A 309 0.21 -12.42 8.21
N LYS A 310 -0.23 -13.43 7.45
CA LYS A 310 -0.80 -14.67 7.97
C LYS A 310 0.30 -15.73 8.05
N PHE A 311 0.42 -16.33 9.21
CA PHE A 311 1.36 -17.41 9.49
C PHE A 311 0.63 -18.72 9.59
N SER A 312 1.31 -19.78 9.15
CA SER A 312 0.77 -21.13 9.24
C SER A 312 1.92 -22.12 9.37
N VAL A 313 2.03 -22.78 10.53
CA VAL A 313 3.21 -23.59 10.89
C VAL A 313 2.82 -24.93 11.53
N ILE A 314 3.73 -25.88 11.39
CA ILE A 314 3.71 -27.19 12.05
C ILE A 314 4.98 -27.39 12.86
N VAL A 315 4.90 -28.22 13.90
CA VAL A 315 6.05 -28.58 14.74
C VAL A 315 6.30 -30.09 14.67
N THR A 316 7.56 -30.46 14.43
CA THR A 316 8.05 -31.84 14.50
C THR A 316 9.23 -31.88 15.46
N GLY A 317 9.00 -32.37 16.69
CA GLY A 317 10.00 -32.40 17.75
C GLY A 317 10.46 -31.00 18.17
N SER A 318 11.75 -30.69 17.96
CA SER A 318 12.35 -29.38 18.23
C SER A 318 12.38 -28.46 17.00
N THR A 319 11.77 -28.86 15.89
CA THR A 319 11.77 -28.10 14.63
C THR A 319 10.38 -27.54 14.32
N MET A 320 10.35 -26.32 13.81
CA MET A 320 9.16 -25.64 13.29
C MET A 320 9.35 -25.38 11.80
N SER A 321 8.30 -25.62 11.02
CA SER A 321 8.29 -25.29 9.60
C SER A 321 6.92 -24.81 9.17
N GLY A 322 6.88 -23.91 8.19
CA GLY A 322 5.63 -23.37 7.72
C GLY A 322 5.84 -22.22 6.75
N SER A 323 4.90 -21.29 6.74
CA SER A 323 4.95 -20.13 5.87
C SER A 323 4.39 -18.88 6.53
N ALA A 324 4.82 -17.74 5.99
CA ALA A 324 4.27 -16.42 6.27
C ALA A 324 3.83 -15.80 4.94
N LYS A 325 2.59 -15.33 4.84
CA LYS A 325 2.00 -14.81 3.59
C LYS A 325 1.32 -13.46 3.83
N ALA A 326 1.55 -12.49 2.95
CA ALA A 326 0.87 -11.19 2.98
C ALA A 326 -0.15 -11.11 1.85
N GLY A 327 -1.45 -11.15 2.18
CA GLY A 327 -2.51 -11.11 1.17
C GLY A 327 -2.36 -12.20 0.09
N LEU A 328 -2.36 -11.77 -1.18
CA LEU A 328 -2.21 -12.67 -2.34
C LEU A 328 -0.74 -12.96 -2.71
N LEU A 329 0.23 -12.27 -2.09
CA LEU A 329 1.65 -12.42 -2.41
C LEU A 329 2.16 -13.86 -2.20
N PRO A 330 3.24 -14.27 -2.88
CA PRO A 330 3.88 -15.56 -2.66
C PRO A 330 4.24 -15.78 -1.18
N ALA A 331 3.95 -16.97 -0.66
CA ALA A 331 4.24 -17.31 0.72
C ALA A 331 5.77 -17.41 0.94
N SER A 332 6.26 -16.74 1.97
CA SER A 332 7.65 -16.83 2.43
C SER A 332 7.82 -18.06 3.31
N LYS A 333 8.86 -18.86 3.06
CA LYS A 333 9.13 -20.06 3.87
C LYS A 333 9.60 -19.67 5.27
N LEU A 334 8.97 -20.24 6.30
CA LEU A 334 9.39 -20.13 7.69
C LEU A 334 10.00 -21.45 8.16
N VAL A 335 11.16 -21.37 8.80
CA VAL A 335 11.79 -22.51 9.50
C VAL A 335 12.35 -22.04 10.84
N GLY A 336 12.36 -22.91 11.85
CA GLY A 336 12.91 -22.55 13.14
C GLY A 336 13.23 -23.75 14.02
N ASN A 337 13.99 -23.49 15.08
CA ASN A 337 14.33 -24.48 16.09
C ASN A 337 13.97 -23.94 17.48
N ARG A 338 13.53 -24.85 18.35
CA ARG A 338 13.28 -24.55 19.75
C ARG A 338 14.60 -24.22 20.46
N MET A 339 14.58 -23.16 21.28
CA MET A 339 15.68 -22.76 22.15
C MET A 339 15.70 -23.55 23.46
#